data_AF-G4FK74-F1
#
_entry.id   AF-G4FK74-F1
#
_cell.length_a   1.000
_cell.length_b   1.000
_cell.length_c   1.000
_cell.angle_alpha   90.00
_cell.angle_beta   90.00
_cell.angle_gamma   90.00
#
_symmetry.space_group_name_H-M   'P 1'
#
loop_
_entity.id
_entity.type
_entity.pdbx_description
1 polymer ?
#
loop_
_entity_poly.entity_id
_entity_poly.type
_entity_poly.pdbx_seq_one_letter_code
_entity_poly.pdbx_strand_id
1 'polypeptide(L)'
;MTATAGLIGAVTWSVQAIGQLEQQRNQKHTLETLLESSGTDQPARHSSSQRSSDEPENKTPRPQSVVQPTPGAKPLGAPGNPIVRVALLSQSPPRRVDLSGQVECRFSNGEIVQKRALERVLSERRSNLVTCQSGQNGAIVVNGSSYPETVYFLNRGRGWLVVNQLSLERYVASVVGAEMPSHWNPEALKAQAVAARSYALVHLVRPADSDFNLGDTTRWQAYGGLKSQSASTAAATKATQGLVLSFQGGLVESLYASTSEIATEAHSHLGASMSQHGAQELAMKGLKFNEILGRYYVGASLARLKTNEN
;
A
#
# COMPACT_ATOMS: atom_id res chain seq x y z
N MET A 1 -11.51 -57.08 37.90
CA MET A 1 -11.96 -55.68 37.99
C MET A 1 -10.77 -54.86 38.43
N THR A 2 -10.10 -54.18 37.50
CA THR A 2 -8.89 -53.39 37.77
C THR A 2 -9.04 -52.02 37.12
N ALA A 3 -8.75 -50.99 37.91
CA ALA A 3 -9.01 -49.59 37.67
C ALA A 3 -8.13 -48.98 36.56
N THR A 4 -8.70 -48.09 35.76
CA THR A 4 -8.00 -47.22 34.81
C THR A 4 -7.72 -45.86 35.45
N ALA A 5 -6.45 -45.49 35.51
CA ALA A 5 -5.96 -44.19 35.94
C ALA A 5 -6.06 -43.17 34.79
N GLY A 6 -6.56 -41.96 35.09
CA GLY A 6 -6.61 -40.83 34.17
C GLY A 6 -5.28 -40.07 34.11
N LEU A 7 -4.80 -39.81 32.89
CA LEU A 7 -3.67 -38.94 32.60
C LEU A 7 -4.16 -37.50 32.39
N ILE A 8 -3.73 -36.59 33.28
CA ILE A 8 -3.84 -35.14 33.10
C ILE A 8 -2.70 -34.73 32.16
N GLY A 9 -3.03 -34.39 30.92
CA GLY A 9 -2.08 -33.83 29.95
C GLY A 9 -1.82 -32.35 30.24
N ALA A 10 -0.63 -32.03 30.75
CA ALA A 10 -0.12 -30.68 30.77
C ALA A 10 0.14 -30.21 29.32
N VAL A 11 -0.56 -29.17 28.88
CA VAL A 11 -0.34 -28.55 27.58
C VAL A 11 0.94 -27.70 27.66
N THR A 12 2.06 -28.28 27.25
CA THR A 12 3.31 -27.54 27.03
C THR A 12 3.21 -26.77 25.72
N TRP A 13 3.08 -25.46 25.78
CA TRP A 13 3.18 -24.59 24.62
C TRP A 13 4.64 -24.58 24.13
N SER A 14 4.87 -24.97 22.87
CA SER A 14 6.21 -24.92 22.27
C SER A 14 6.67 -23.46 22.12
N VAL A 15 7.98 -23.22 22.28
CA VAL A 15 8.61 -21.89 22.11
C VAL A 15 8.27 -21.25 20.75
N GLN A 16 7.99 -22.08 19.74
CA GLN A 16 7.55 -21.67 18.41
C GLN A 16 6.12 -21.10 18.38
N ALA A 17 5.21 -21.68 19.17
CA ALA A 17 3.85 -21.17 19.33
C ALA A 17 3.81 -19.87 20.15
N ILE A 18 4.68 -19.76 21.16
CA ILE A 18 4.86 -18.52 21.96
C ILE A 18 5.40 -17.40 21.07
N GLY A 19 6.39 -17.67 20.21
CA GLY A 19 6.92 -16.71 19.25
C GLY A 19 5.90 -16.26 18.19
N GLN A 20 5.04 -17.15 17.69
CA GLN A 20 3.93 -16.79 16.80
C GLN A 20 2.87 -15.93 17.50
N LEU A 21 2.56 -16.22 18.77
CA LEU A 21 1.59 -15.45 19.55
C LEU A 21 2.13 -14.06 19.93
N GLU A 22 3.41 -13.92 20.24
CA GLU A 22 4.06 -12.62 20.47
C GLU A 22 4.16 -11.80 19.18
N GLN A 23 4.46 -12.44 18.05
CA GLN A 23 4.48 -11.77 16.75
C GLN A 23 3.08 -11.32 16.33
N GLN A 24 2.04 -12.14 16.57
CA GLN A 24 0.64 -11.74 16.35
C GLN A 24 0.18 -10.66 17.33
N ARG A 25 0.63 -10.68 18.59
CA ARG A 25 0.29 -9.67 19.60
C ARG A 25 0.96 -8.33 19.31
N ASN A 26 2.24 -8.31 18.92
CA ASN A 26 2.91 -7.11 18.44
C ASN A 26 2.30 -6.61 17.14
N GLN A 27 1.96 -7.50 16.20
CA GLN A 27 1.27 -7.17 14.95
C GLN A 27 -0.10 -6.52 15.20
N LYS A 28 -0.87 -7.08 16.14
CA LYS A 28 -2.15 -6.51 16.58
C LYS A 28 -1.93 -5.17 17.25
N HIS A 29 -0.92 -5.02 18.11
CA HIS A 29 -0.61 -3.76 18.79
C HIS A 29 -0.11 -2.66 17.84
N THR A 30 0.66 -2.99 16.79
CA THR A 30 1.10 -2.08 15.72
C THR A 30 -0.05 -1.68 14.80
N LEU A 31 -0.96 -2.62 14.49
CA LEU A 31 -2.15 -2.34 13.69
C LEU A 31 -3.19 -1.52 14.49
N GLU A 32 -3.38 -1.82 15.78
CA GLU A 32 -4.21 -1.08 16.73
C GLU A 32 -3.65 0.32 17.05
N THR A 33 -2.32 0.51 16.98
CA THR A 33 -1.73 1.86 17.02
C THR A 33 -1.90 2.61 15.69
N LEU A 34 -2.06 1.92 14.58
CA LEU A 34 -2.32 2.50 13.26
C LEU A 34 -3.81 2.71 12.94
N LEU A 35 -4.72 1.99 13.62
CA LEU A 35 -6.17 1.95 13.40
C LEU A 35 -6.94 1.67 14.71
N GLU A 36 -7.88 2.53 15.12
CA GLU A 36 -8.75 2.31 16.29
C GLU A 36 -10.16 1.84 15.89
N SER A 37 -10.75 0.96 16.72
CA SER A 37 -12.15 0.52 16.66
C SER A 37 -12.99 1.19 17.75
N SER A 38 -14.18 1.70 17.40
CA SER A 38 -15.16 2.22 18.35
C SER A 38 -15.99 1.08 18.95
N GLY A 39 -16.05 1.03 20.28
CA GLY A 39 -16.69 -0.02 21.07
C GLY A 39 -18.21 -0.13 20.96
N THR A 40 -18.64 -1.38 21.18
CA THR A 40 -19.93 -1.92 21.66
C THR A 40 -21.11 -0.96 21.87
N ASP A 41 -22.23 -1.27 21.22
CA ASP A 41 -23.56 -1.03 21.80
C ASP A 41 -24.50 -2.23 21.56
N GLN A 42 -25.08 -2.72 22.66
CA GLN A 42 -26.09 -3.80 22.68
C GLN A 42 -27.46 -3.27 22.24
N PRO A 43 -28.34 -4.08 21.63
CA PRO A 43 -29.65 -3.61 21.21
C PRO A 43 -30.65 -3.62 22.37
N ALA A 44 -31.22 -2.46 22.69
CA ALA A 44 -32.39 -2.34 23.54
C ALA A 44 -33.69 -2.70 22.79
N ARG A 45 -34.61 -3.33 23.51
CA ARG A 45 -35.89 -3.90 23.05
C ARG A 45 -37.04 -2.86 22.96
N HIS A 46 -38.10 -3.28 22.24
CA HIS A 46 -39.51 -2.81 22.24
C HIS A 46 -39.84 -1.62 21.32
N SER A 47 -40.99 -1.51 20.65
CA SER A 47 -42.22 -2.31 20.58
C SER A 47 -42.99 -2.02 19.27
N SER A 48 -43.85 -2.97 18.90
CA SER A 48 -44.78 -3.03 17.77
C SER A 48 -45.89 -1.96 17.71
N SER A 49 -46.30 -1.57 16.49
CA SER A 49 -47.73 -1.45 16.12
C SER A 49 -47.93 -1.64 14.61
N GLN A 50 -49.03 -2.32 14.23
CA GLN A 50 -49.39 -2.80 12.88
C GLN A 50 -50.47 -1.94 12.20
N ARG A 51 -50.48 -1.91 10.85
CA ARG A 51 -51.64 -2.02 9.91
C ARG A 51 -51.13 -1.99 8.44
N SER A 52 -51.20 -3.09 7.67
CA SER A 52 -52.13 -3.42 6.55
C SER A 52 -52.27 -2.33 5.47
N SER A 53 -52.18 -2.54 4.14
CA SER A 53 -52.27 -3.70 3.24
C SER A 53 -51.73 -3.35 1.83
N ASP A 54 -51.53 -4.38 0.98
CA ASP A 54 -51.55 -4.42 -0.51
C ASP A 54 -50.23 -4.46 -1.35
N GLU A 55 -50.12 -5.61 -2.06
CA GLU A 55 -49.41 -6.08 -3.28
C GLU A 55 -47.89 -5.95 -3.56
N PRO A 56 -47.28 -6.94 -4.28
CA PRO A 56 -45.84 -7.16 -4.29
C PRO A 56 -45.16 -6.46 -5.47
N GLU A 57 -44.63 -5.26 -5.22
CA GLU A 57 -43.63 -4.68 -6.11
C GLU A 57 -42.25 -5.28 -5.84
N ASN A 58 -41.68 -5.86 -6.89
CA ASN A 58 -40.31 -6.37 -7.01
C ASN A 58 -39.29 -5.25 -6.69
N LYS A 59 -38.96 -5.09 -5.41
CA LYS A 59 -37.96 -4.13 -4.93
C LYS A 59 -36.58 -4.79 -4.97
N THR A 60 -35.87 -4.60 -6.08
CA THR A 60 -34.41 -4.60 -6.09
C THR A 60 -33.91 -3.72 -4.94
N PRO A 61 -33.02 -4.18 -4.04
CA PRO A 61 -32.55 -3.34 -2.95
C PRO A 61 -31.86 -2.11 -3.54
N ARG A 62 -32.34 -0.91 -3.19
CA ARG A 62 -31.60 0.33 -3.44
C ARG A 62 -30.21 0.19 -2.80
N PRO A 63 -29.12 0.58 -3.48
CA PRO A 63 -27.81 0.62 -2.86
C PRO A 63 -27.86 1.57 -1.66
N GLN A 64 -27.67 1.01 -0.47
CA GLN A 64 -27.57 1.79 0.75
C GLN A 64 -26.25 2.57 0.73
N SER A 65 -26.43 3.89 0.61
CA SER A 65 -25.63 4.98 1.18
C SER A 65 -24.13 5.01 0.87
N VAL A 66 -23.81 5.91 -0.07
CA VAL A 66 -22.62 6.76 -0.17
C VAL A 66 -21.65 6.62 1.01
N VAL A 67 -20.45 6.10 0.72
CA VAL A 67 -19.29 6.14 1.62
C VAL A 67 -18.91 7.60 1.85
N GLN A 68 -19.53 8.24 2.85
CA GLN A 68 -19.08 9.53 3.36
C GLN A 68 -18.11 9.30 4.52
N PRO A 69 -17.09 10.16 4.68
CA PRO A 69 -16.27 10.13 5.89
C PRO A 69 -17.17 10.38 7.10
N THR A 70 -17.09 9.50 8.10
CA THR A 70 -17.88 9.61 9.33
C THR A 70 -17.56 10.94 10.02
N PRO A 71 -18.55 11.82 10.26
CA PRO A 71 -18.34 13.02 11.08
C PRO A 71 -17.94 12.60 12.49
N GLY A 72 -16.73 12.97 12.93
CA GLY A 72 -16.22 12.63 14.27
C GLY A 72 -15.23 11.46 14.33
N ALA A 73 -14.68 10.99 13.20
CA ALA A 73 -13.57 10.04 13.21
C ALA A 73 -12.35 10.65 13.95
N LYS A 74 -12.06 10.13 15.14
CA LYS A 74 -10.90 10.55 15.94
C LYS A 74 -9.62 10.16 15.19
N PRO A 75 -8.58 11.03 15.24
CA PRO A 75 -7.45 10.89 14.34
C PRO A 75 -6.53 9.73 14.80
N LEU A 76 -5.83 9.08 13.86
CA LEU A 76 -4.98 7.87 14.02
C LEU A 76 -3.46 8.12 14.08
N GLY A 77 -2.75 7.72 15.14
CA GLY A 77 -1.37 8.16 15.46
C GLY A 77 -0.17 7.38 14.90
N ALA A 78 0.58 7.98 13.96
CA ALA A 78 2.06 8.02 13.85
C ALA A 78 2.44 9.07 12.76
N PRO A 79 3.66 9.67 12.75
CA PRO A 79 3.92 11.00 12.17
C PRO A 79 3.84 11.03 10.64
N GLY A 80 3.66 12.24 10.10
CA GLY A 80 3.31 12.53 8.70
C GLY A 80 4.13 11.82 7.60
N ASN A 81 3.51 11.74 6.42
CA ASN A 81 4.06 11.25 5.14
C ASN A 81 5.06 10.07 5.27
N PRO A 82 4.57 8.84 5.50
CA PRO A 82 5.40 7.65 5.70
C PRO A 82 6.44 7.46 4.58
N ILE A 83 7.59 6.88 4.92
CA ILE A 83 8.65 6.57 3.95
C ILE A 83 8.50 5.14 3.45
N VAL A 84 8.56 4.97 2.13
CA VAL A 84 8.49 3.69 1.43
C VAL A 84 9.85 3.37 0.85
N ARG A 85 10.30 2.12 0.97
CA ARG A 85 11.51 1.58 0.31
C ARG A 85 11.09 0.58 -0.75
N VAL A 86 11.34 0.91 -2.02
CA VAL A 86 10.95 0.09 -3.17
C VAL A 86 12.19 -0.56 -3.78
N ALA A 87 12.24 -1.89 -3.79
CA ALA A 87 13.25 -2.64 -4.52
C ALA A 87 13.00 -2.55 -6.03
N LEU A 88 14.00 -2.05 -6.77
CA LEU A 88 13.98 -1.94 -8.22
C LEU A 88 14.39 -3.27 -8.86
N LEU A 89 13.59 -4.31 -8.61
CA LEU A 89 13.81 -5.66 -9.10
C LEU A 89 13.78 -5.70 -10.63
N SER A 90 12.90 -4.91 -11.26
CA SER A 90 12.83 -4.76 -12.72
C SER A 90 14.09 -4.13 -13.32
N GLN A 91 14.87 -3.40 -12.50
CA GLN A 91 16.10 -2.72 -12.88
C GLN A 91 17.37 -3.49 -12.47
N SER A 92 17.22 -4.71 -11.96
CA SER A 92 18.36 -5.50 -11.49
C SER A 92 18.94 -6.38 -12.60
N PRO A 93 20.27 -6.41 -12.83
CA PRO A 93 21.29 -5.59 -12.17
C PRO A 93 21.34 -4.15 -12.72
N PRO A 94 21.82 -3.16 -11.93
CA PRO A 94 22.02 -1.79 -12.39
C PRO A 94 23.21 -1.72 -13.36
N ARG A 95 22.94 -1.76 -14.66
CA ARG A 95 23.98 -1.76 -15.71
C ARG A 95 24.44 -0.36 -16.10
N ARG A 96 23.53 0.62 -16.01
CA ARG A 96 23.81 2.02 -16.32
C ARG A 96 23.29 2.89 -15.19
N VAL A 97 24.16 3.75 -14.66
CA VAL A 97 23.79 4.74 -13.64
C VAL A 97 24.24 6.11 -14.09
N ASP A 98 23.32 7.07 -14.05
CA ASP A 98 23.63 8.48 -14.26
C ASP A 98 23.19 9.32 -13.06
N LEU A 99 23.99 10.34 -12.77
CA LEU A 99 23.75 11.28 -11.68
C LEU A 99 23.71 12.66 -12.33
N SER A 100 22.54 13.30 -12.34
CA SER A 100 22.36 14.62 -12.94
C SER A 100 21.82 15.62 -11.92
N GLY A 101 22.17 16.90 -12.10
CA GLY A 101 21.80 17.95 -11.16
C GLY A 101 22.50 17.80 -9.82
N GLN A 102 21.81 18.15 -8.74
CA GLN A 102 22.34 18.05 -7.38
C GLN A 102 22.14 16.63 -6.84
N VAL A 103 23.16 15.78 -6.98
CA VAL A 103 23.15 14.43 -6.41
C VAL A 103 24.45 14.19 -5.66
N GLU A 104 24.34 13.69 -4.43
CA GLU A 104 25.48 13.30 -3.61
C GLU A 104 25.38 11.81 -3.28
N CYS A 105 26.42 11.05 -3.62
CA CYS A 105 26.53 9.64 -3.26
C CYS A 105 27.60 9.46 -2.18
N ARG A 106 27.35 8.58 -1.21
CA ARG A 106 28.29 8.25 -0.13
C ARG A 106 28.38 6.74 0.11
N PHE A 107 29.58 6.27 0.42
CA PHE A 107 29.79 4.93 0.98
C PHE A 107 29.27 4.87 2.42
N SER A 108 29.17 3.66 2.97
CA SER A 108 28.77 3.44 4.37
C SER A 108 29.70 4.10 5.40
N ASN A 109 30.96 4.36 5.04
CA ASN A 109 31.92 5.09 5.88
C ASN A 109 31.80 6.63 5.78
N GLY A 110 30.87 7.14 4.97
CA GLY A 110 30.62 8.57 4.78
C GLY A 110 31.42 9.24 3.64
N GLU A 111 32.37 8.54 3.03
CA GLU A 111 33.17 9.06 1.91
C GLU A 111 32.29 9.31 0.67
N ILE A 112 32.52 10.45 0.01
CA ILE A 112 31.78 10.83 -1.20
C ILE A 112 32.20 9.95 -2.38
N VAL A 113 31.21 9.46 -3.12
CA VAL A 113 31.36 8.61 -4.31
C VAL A 113 31.10 9.43 -5.56
N GLN A 114 32.13 9.65 -6.36
CA GLN A 114 31.98 10.22 -7.70
C GLN A 114 31.38 9.19 -8.67
N LYS A 115 30.72 9.64 -9.75
CA LYS A 115 30.08 8.77 -10.76
C LYS A 115 30.99 7.63 -11.25
N ARG A 116 32.23 7.94 -11.66
CA ARG A 116 33.20 6.92 -12.13
C ARG A 116 33.53 5.88 -11.06
N ALA A 117 33.61 6.30 -9.80
CA ALA A 117 33.86 5.40 -8.68
C ALA A 117 32.64 4.51 -8.41
N LEU A 118 31.42 5.06 -8.52
CA LEU A 118 30.18 4.29 -8.42
C LEU A 118 30.10 3.22 -9.51
N GLU A 119 30.34 3.58 -10.77
CA GLU A 119 30.34 2.63 -11.90
C GLU A 119 31.34 1.48 -11.69
N ARG A 120 32.56 1.79 -11.21
CA ARG A 120 33.55 0.77 -10.86
C ARG A 120 33.04 -0.15 -9.75
N VAL A 121 32.52 0.41 -8.66
CA VAL A 121 31.99 -0.37 -7.54
C VAL A 121 30.85 -1.28 -7.99
N LEU A 122 29.93 -0.80 -8.82
CA LEU A 122 28.81 -1.59 -9.34
C LEU A 122 29.25 -2.73 -10.27
N SER A 123 30.44 -2.63 -10.90
CA SER A 123 31.03 -3.71 -11.69
C SER A 123 31.68 -4.80 -10.82
N GLU A 124 32.00 -4.50 -9.56
CA GLU A 124 32.55 -5.45 -8.60
C GLU A 124 31.42 -6.28 -7.97
N ARG A 125 31.69 -7.55 -7.61
CA ARG A 125 30.73 -8.41 -6.89
C ARG A 125 30.86 -8.37 -5.36
N ARG A 126 31.58 -7.38 -4.84
CA ARG A 126 31.84 -7.26 -3.40
C ARG A 126 30.64 -6.68 -2.67
N SER A 127 30.44 -7.13 -1.42
CA SER A 127 29.42 -6.56 -0.55
C SER A 127 29.74 -5.09 -0.29
N ASN A 128 28.75 -4.22 -0.52
CA ASN A 128 28.92 -2.78 -0.38
C ASN A 128 27.53 -2.12 -0.28
N LEU A 129 27.52 -0.89 0.22
CA LEU A 129 26.37 0.00 0.27
C LEU A 129 26.79 1.39 -0.17
N VAL A 130 26.18 1.88 -1.24
CA VAL A 130 26.28 3.27 -1.67
C VAL A 130 24.91 3.92 -1.56
N THR A 131 24.84 5.03 -0.84
CA THR A 131 23.62 5.83 -0.69
C THR A 131 23.75 7.08 -1.53
N CYS A 132 22.85 7.27 -2.48
CA CYS A 132 22.77 8.47 -3.31
C CYS A 132 21.52 9.27 -2.93
N GLN A 133 21.70 10.54 -2.60
CA GLN A 133 20.63 11.47 -2.27
C GLN A 133 20.50 12.52 -3.37
N SER A 134 19.28 12.66 -3.88
CA SER A 134 18.92 13.71 -4.82
C SER A 134 18.50 14.97 -4.07
N GLY A 135 19.21 16.07 -4.31
CA GLY A 135 18.84 17.42 -3.92
C GLY A 135 17.79 18.04 -4.85
N GLN A 136 17.64 19.37 -4.76
CA GLN A 136 16.74 20.14 -5.61
C GLN A 136 17.17 20.00 -7.09
N ASN A 137 16.23 19.61 -7.96
CA ASN A 137 16.48 19.35 -9.39
C ASN A 137 17.54 18.25 -9.69
N GLY A 138 17.89 17.43 -8.71
CA GLY A 138 18.69 16.23 -8.93
C GLY A 138 17.85 15.08 -9.51
N ALA A 139 18.50 14.18 -10.24
CA ALA A 139 17.91 12.90 -10.62
C ALA A 139 18.96 11.78 -10.59
N ILE A 140 18.59 10.66 -9.97
CA ILE A 140 19.38 9.43 -9.99
C ILE A 140 18.75 8.53 -11.04
N VAL A 141 19.48 8.26 -12.12
CA VAL A 141 19.00 7.47 -13.25
C VAL A 141 19.58 6.07 -13.16
N VAL A 142 18.72 5.05 -13.15
CA VAL A 142 19.12 3.64 -13.17
C VAL A 142 18.51 2.98 -14.39
N ASN A 143 19.35 2.41 -15.26
CA ASN A 143 18.97 1.75 -16.51
C ASN A 143 18.06 2.59 -17.44
N GLY A 144 18.10 3.92 -17.32
CA GLY A 144 17.30 4.87 -18.12
C GLY A 144 16.03 5.38 -17.43
N SER A 145 15.73 4.93 -16.22
CA SER A 145 14.61 5.43 -15.40
C SER A 145 15.12 6.32 -14.28
N SER A 146 14.49 7.48 -14.08
CA SER A 146 14.87 8.45 -13.04
C SER A 146 14.09 8.22 -11.74
N TYR A 147 14.79 8.26 -10.61
CA TYR A 147 14.24 8.04 -9.28
C TYR A 147 14.49 9.25 -8.37
N PRO A 148 13.48 9.69 -7.60
CA PRO A 148 13.60 10.84 -6.71
C PRO A 148 14.20 10.46 -5.35
N GLU A 149 14.48 11.47 -4.53
CA GLU A 149 14.88 11.34 -3.13
C GLU A 149 16.14 10.46 -2.97
N THR A 150 16.06 9.34 -2.24
CA THR A 150 17.24 8.54 -1.88
C THR A 150 17.24 7.21 -2.64
N VAL A 151 18.38 6.85 -3.24
CA VAL A 151 18.59 5.56 -3.89
C VAL A 151 19.77 4.85 -3.22
N TYR A 152 19.53 3.64 -2.76
CA TYR A 152 20.56 2.75 -2.23
C TYR A 152 20.98 1.75 -3.30
N PHE A 153 22.28 1.64 -3.55
CA PHE A 153 22.88 0.52 -4.26
C PHE A 153 23.44 -0.43 -3.21
N LEU A 154 22.87 -1.63 -3.12
CA LEU A 154 23.23 -2.59 -2.09
C LEU A 154 23.66 -3.92 -2.71
N ASN A 155 24.76 -4.46 -2.22
CA ASN A 155 25.18 -5.82 -2.52
C ASN A 155 25.46 -6.54 -1.20
N ARG A 156 24.72 -7.63 -0.96
CA ARG A 156 24.86 -8.50 0.24
C ARG A 156 25.46 -9.86 -0.12
N GLY A 157 26.22 -9.95 -1.22
CA GLY A 157 26.80 -11.19 -1.74
C GLY A 157 25.93 -11.94 -2.74
N ARG A 158 24.68 -11.50 -2.98
CA ARG A 158 23.73 -12.08 -3.95
C ARG A 158 23.65 -11.30 -5.27
N GLY A 159 24.50 -10.28 -5.44
CA GLY A 159 24.45 -9.34 -6.55
C GLY A 159 23.90 -7.98 -6.11
N TRP A 160 23.95 -7.02 -7.04
CA TRP A 160 23.50 -5.66 -6.82
C TRP A 160 21.98 -5.55 -6.91
N LEU A 161 21.38 -5.07 -5.84
CA LEU A 161 20.01 -4.61 -5.75
C LEU A 161 20.01 -3.09 -5.64
N VAL A 162 19.01 -2.44 -6.24
CA VAL A 162 18.78 -1.02 -6.05
C VAL A 162 17.47 -0.82 -5.29
N VAL A 163 17.48 0.05 -4.29
CA VAL A 163 16.29 0.39 -3.50
C VAL A 163 16.07 1.89 -3.55
N ASN A 164 14.90 2.33 -4.01
CA ASN A 164 14.51 3.73 -3.93
C ASN A 164 13.68 3.98 -2.67
N GLN A 165 14.15 4.88 -1.82
CA GLN A 165 13.46 5.37 -0.64
C GLN A 165 12.88 6.75 -0.91
N LEU A 166 11.56 6.86 -0.71
CA LEU A 166 10.80 8.07 -0.96
C LEU A 166 9.57 8.18 -0.08
N SER A 167 8.98 9.37 -0.01
CA SER A 167 7.69 9.58 0.62
C SER A 167 6.54 8.80 -0.03
N LEU A 168 5.58 8.35 0.80
CA LEU A 168 4.42 7.57 0.38
C LEU A 168 3.62 8.26 -0.72
N GLU A 169 3.37 9.55 -0.62
CA GLU A 169 2.59 10.26 -1.64
C GLU A 169 3.32 10.36 -2.99
N ARG A 170 4.67 10.46 -2.99
CA ARG A 170 5.45 10.42 -4.23
C ARG A 170 5.48 9.01 -4.83
N TYR A 171 5.53 7.99 -3.99
CA TYR A 171 5.39 6.60 -4.41
C TYR A 171 4.03 6.37 -5.08
N VAL A 172 2.93 6.75 -4.41
CA VAL A 172 1.56 6.57 -4.92
C VAL A 172 1.37 7.30 -6.26
N ALA A 173 1.87 8.53 -6.41
CA ALA A 173 1.77 9.26 -7.68
C ALA A 173 2.49 8.53 -8.83
N SER A 174 3.64 7.92 -8.55
CA SER A 174 4.38 7.12 -9.55
C SER A 174 3.62 5.84 -9.92
N VAL A 175 3.03 5.15 -8.93
CA VAL A 175 2.25 3.93 -9.16
C VAL A 175 1.01 4.24 -9.99
N VAL A 176 0.23 5.25 -9.62
CA VAL A 176 -1.01 5.60 -10.34
C VAL A 176 -0.74 5.85 -11.82
N GLY A 177 0.35 6.56 -12.15
CA GLY A 177 0.70 6.82 -13.55
C GLY A 177 1.42 5.66 -14.27
N ALA A 178 1.93 4.67 -13.54
CA ALA A 178 2.45 3.43 -14.14
C ALA A 178 1.33 2.42 -14.42
N GLU A 179 0.26 2.46 -13.62
CA GLU A 179 -0.86 1.52 -13.64
C GLU A 179 -2.03 2.00 -14.51
N MET A 180 -2.28 3.30 -14.57
CA MET A 180 -3.42 3.86 -15.30
C MET A 180 -2.98 4.94 -16.30
N PRO A 181 -3.57 4.96 -17.51
CA PRO A 181 -3.35 6.05 -18.46
C PRO A 181 -3.72 7.40 -17.86
N SER A 182 -2.82 8.37 -17.98
CA SER A 182 -2.96 9.69 -17.34
C SER A 182 -4.17 10.50 -17.81
N HIS A 183 -4.75 10.16 -18.97
CA HIS A 183 -5.92 10.81 -19.56
C HIS A 183 -7.25 10.17 -19.13
N TRP A 184 -7.21 9.12 -18.29
CA TRP A 184 -8.41 8.53 -17.72
C TRP A 184 -9.09 9.48 -16.74
N ASN A 185 -10.34 9.16 -16.41
CA ASN A 185 -11.19 10.01 -15.60
C ASN A 185 -10.54 10.26 -14.22
N PRO A 186 -10.49 11.51 -13.74
CA PRO A 186 -9.90 11.84 -12.44
C PRO A 186 -10.46 11.02 -11.28
N GLU A 187 -11.74 10.64 -11.28
CA GLU A 187 -12.33 9.81 -10.22
C GLU A 187 -11.80 8.38 -10.24
N ALA A 188 -11.47 7.83 -11.41
CA ALA A 188 -10.83 6.52 -11.53
C ALA A 188 -9.37 6.58 -11.04
N LEU A 189 -8.62 7.63 -11.41
CA LEU A 189 -7.26 7.85 -10.92
C LEU A 189 -7.22 8.04 -9.39
N LYS A 190 -8.22 8.73 -8.82
CA LYS A 190 -8.38 8.88 -7.35
C LYS A 190 -8.67 7.54 -6.67
N ALA A 191 -9.53 6.70 -7.24
CA ALA A 191 -9.81 5.37 -6.69
C ALA A 191 -8.52 4.52 -6.64
N GLN A 192 -7.75 4.54 -7.72
CA GLN A 192 -6.45 3.86 -7.78
C GLN A 192 -5.44 4.43 -6.77
N ALA A 193 -5.40 5.75 -6.57
CA ALA A 193 -4.50 6.34 -5.59
C ALA A 193 -4.80 5.83 -4.16
N VAL A 194 -6.08 5.73 -3.78
CA VAL A 194 -6.49 5.18 -2.48
C VAL A 194 -6.12 3.69 -2.35
N ALA A 195 -6.39 2.89 -3.39
CA ALA A 195 -6.01 1.48 -3.40
C ALA A 195 -4.47 1.33 -3.29
N ALA A 196 -3.72 1.99 -4.15
CA ALA A 196 -2.25 1.90 -4.14
C ALA A 196 -1.65 2.31 -2.79
N ARG A 197 -2.19 3.36 -2.15
CA ARG A 197 -1.75 3.79 -0.81
C ARG A 197 -2.02 2.73 0.26
N SER A 198 -3.19 2.09 0.21
CA SER A 198 -3.58 1.05 1.19
C SER A 198 -2.67 -0.17 1.06
N TYR A 199 -2.41 -0.61 -0.17
CA TYR A 199 -1.45 -1.69 -0.46
C TYR A 199 -0.05 -1.38 0.06
N ALA A 200 0.47 -0.17 -0.21
CA ALA A 200 1.79 0.24 0.25
C ALA A 200 1.91 0.17 1.78
N LEU A 201 0.90 0.68 2.50
CA LEU A 201 0.93 0.69 3.98
C LEU A 201 0.95 -0.70 4.60
N VAL A 202 0.25 -1.67 4.01
CA VAL A 202 0.34 -3.07 4.46
C VAL A 202 1.79 -3.56 4.40
N HIS A 203 2.53 -3.18 3.36
CA HIS A 203 3.95 -3.52 3.17
C HIS A 203 4.92 -2.65 3.99
N LEU A 204 4.46 -1.54 4.56
CA LEU A 204 5.22 -0.83 5.59
C LEU A 204 5.16 -1.58 6.92
N VAL A 205 3.99 -2.14 7.26
CA VAL A 205 3.79 -2.93 8.48
C VAL A 205 4.39 -4.34 8.34
N ARG A 206 4.33 -4.92 7.13
CA ARG A 206 4.83 -6.25 6.80
C ARG A 206 5.78 -6.19 5.60
N PRO A 207 7.02 -5.70 5.80
CA PRO A 207 7.96 -5.56 4.71
C PRO A 207 8.35 -6.92 4.11
N ALA A 208 8.57 -6.92 2.80
CA ALA A 208 9.03 -8.06 2.02
C ALA A 208 10.41 -8.58 2.46
N ASP A 209 11.29 -7.66 2.85
CA ASP A 209 12.66 -7.91 3.27
C ASP A 209 13.08 -6.83 4.29
N SER A 210 14.13 -7.10 5.06
CA SER A 210 14.77 -6.10 5.93
C SER A 210 15.24 -4.82 5.18
N ASP A 211 15.70 -4.96 3.94
CA ASP A 211 16.26 -3.86 3.15
C ASP A 211 15.16 -3.03 2.43
N PHE A 212 13.97 -3.59 2.17
CA PHE A 212 12.90 -2.91 1.41
C PHE A 212 11.48 -3.36 1.79
N ASN A 213 10.49 -2.49 1.57
CA ASN A 213 9.09 -2.76 1.88
C ASN A 213 8.42 -3.64 0.82
N LEU A 214 8.60 -3.30 -0.46
CA LEU A 214 7.96 -3.96 -1.61
C LEU A 214 8.82 -3.78 -2.89
N GLY A 215 8.50 -4.49 -3.96
CA GLY A 215 9.22 -4.40 -5.25
C GLY A 215 8.47 -3.62 -6.34
N ASP A 216 9.11 -3.36 -7.48
CA ASP A 216 8.57 -2.61 -8.62
C ASP A 216 8.03 -3.47 -9.78
N THR A 217 7.80 -4.77 -9.53
CA THR A 217 7.27 -5.71 -10.53
C THR A 217 5.76 -5.90 -10.39
N THR A 218 5.12 -6.54 -11.38
CA THR A 218 3.68 -6.85 -11.39
C THR A 218 3.22 -7.75 -10.24
N ARG A 219 4.14 -8.41 -9.52
CA ARG A 219 3.84 -9.13 -8.28
C ARG A 219 3.39 -8.19 -7.16
N TRP A 220 3.80 -6.92 -7.23
CA TRP A 220 3.52 -5.91 -6.24
C TRP A 220 2.62 -4.84 -6.88
N GLN A 221 3.24 -3.74 -7.32
CA GLN A 221 2.61 -2.65 -8.04
C GLN A 221 3.62 -2.15 -9.08
N ALA A 222 3.13 -1.76 -10.26
CA ALA A 222 3.98 -1.12 -11.24
C ALA A 222 4.50 0.21 -10.68
N TYR A 223 5.82 0.36 -10.60
CA TYR A 223 6.47 1.57 -10.09
C TYR A 223 7.53 2.05 -11.09
N GLY A 224 7.27 3.21 -11.71
CA GLY A 224 8.08 3.75 -12.82
C GLY A 224 9.02 4.89 -12.44
N GLY A 225 9.18 5.20 -11.15
CA GLY A 225 9.93 6.37 -10.70
C GLY A 225 9.29 7.68 -11.16
N LEU A 226 10.11 8.66 -11.57
CA LEU A 226 9.63 9.95 -12.08
C LEU A 226 9.00 9.84 -13.46
N LYS A 227 9.37 8.84 -14.27
CA LYS A 227 8.92 8.71 -15.66
C LYS A 227 7.42 8.46 -15.79
N SER A 228 6.82 7.78 -14.82
CA SER A 228 5.38 7.49 -14.82
C SER A 228 4.52 8.61 -14.25
N GLN A 229 5.12 9.66 -13.66
CA GLN A 229 4.35 10.73 -13.07
C GLN A 229 3.85 11.73 -14.13
N SER A 230 2.62 12.21 -13.93
CA SER A 230 1.99 13.25 -14.74
C SER A 230 1.28 14.25 -13.84
N ALA A 231 0.90 15.41 -14.39
CA ALA A 231 0.11 16.39 -13.64
C ALA A 231 -1.23 15.81 -13.14
N SER A 232 -1.90 14.97 -13.94
CA SER A 232 -3.19 14.37 -13.58
C SER A 232 -3.06 13.32 -12.47
N THR A 233 -2.03 12.48 -12.52
CA THR A 233 -1.79 11.42 -11.52
C THR A 233 -1.34 12.03 -10.18
N ALA A 234 -0.50 13.08 -10.24
CA ALA A 234 -0.14 13.89 -9.08
C ALA A 234 -1.37 14.59 -8.47
N ALA A 235 -2.25 15.17 -9.29
CA ALA A 235 -3.47 15.82 -8.82
C ALA A 235 -4.44 14.84 -8.16
N ALA A 236 -4.65 13.65 -8.75
CA ALA A 236 -5.50 12.61 -8.17
C ALA A 236 -4.95 12.09 -6.83
N THR A 237 -3.64 11.88 -6.76
CA THR A 237 -2.94 11.46 -5.54
C THR A 237 -3.08 12.52 -4.45
N LYS A 238 -2.83 13.79 -4.78
CA LYS A 238 -2.99 14.92 -3.84
C LYS A 238 -4.44 15.07 -3.36
N ALA A 239 -5.42 14.95 -4.26
CA ALA A 239 -6.83 15.06 -3.91
C ALA A 239 -7.32 13.95 -2.95
N THR A 240 -6.61 12.83 -2.91
CA THR A 240 -6.90 11.69 -2.02
C THR A 240 -5.82 11.48 -0.96
N GLN A 241 -4.99 12.49 -0.71
CA GLN A 241 -3.85 12.40 0.19
C GLN A 241 -4.29 11.87 1.56
N GLY A 242 -3.57 10.84 2.02
CA GLY A 242 -3.86 10.16 3.28
C GLY A 242 -5.12 9.30 3.30
N LEU A 243 -5.94 9.24 2.25
CA LEU A 243 -7.11 8.35 2.22
C LEU A 243 -6.70 6.91 1.89
N VAL A 244 -7.22 5.97 2.68
CA VAL A 244 -6.93 4.53 2.60
C VAL A 244 -8.20 3.70 2.81
N LEU A 245 -8.16 2.43 2.42
CA LEU A 245 -9.20 1.44 2.67
C LEU A 245 -8.98 0.76 4.03
N SER A 246 -10.04 0.69 4.83
CA SER A 246 -10.07 0.04 6.13
C SER A 246 -11.23 -0.95 6.22
N PHE A 247 -11.03 -2.09 6.86
CA PHE A 247 -12.07 -3.10 7.11
C PHE A 247 -12.01 -3.53 8.56
N GLN A 248 -13.11 -3.38 9.31
CA GLN A 248 -13.19 -3.69 10.74
C GLN A 248 -12.07 -3.04 11.60
N GLY A 249 -11.62 -1.85 11.22
CA GLY A 249 -10.50 -1.19 11.90
C GLY A 249 -9.13 -1.81 11.59
N GLY A 250 -9.00 -2.62 10.54
CA GLY A 250 -7.74 -3.13 10.00
C GLY A 250 -7.43 -2.56 8.61
N LEU A 251 -6.14 -2.43 8.26
CA LEU A 251 -5.73 -1.97 6.92
C LEU A 251 -6.07 -3.06 5.91
N VAL A 252 -6.72 -2.67 4.81
CA VAL A 252 -7.04 -3.61 3.74
C VAL A 252 -5.88 -3.64 2.75
N GLU A 253 -5.34 -4.84 2.51
CA GLU A 253 -4.49 -5.07 1.35
C GLU A 253 -5.38 -5.00 0.10
N SER A 254 -5.42 -3.83 -0.52
CA SER A 254 -6.27 -3.61 -1.68
C SER A 254 -5.55 -4.07 -2.94
N LEU A 255 -5.92 -5.25 -3.42
CA LEU A 255 -5.45 -5.79 -4.68
C LEU A 255 -6.24 -5.14 -5.83
N TYR A 256 -5.63 -5.04 -7.01
CA TYR A 256 -6.32 -4.55 -8.22
C TYR A 256 -5.74 -5.22 -9.46
N ALA A 257 -6.51 -5.22 -10.55
CA ALA A 257 -6.13 -5.83 -11.82
C ALA A 257 -6.69 -5.06 -13.03
N SER A 258 -6.17 -5.34 -14.22
CA SER A 258 -6.54 -4.62 -15.45
C SER A 258 -8.01 -4.81 -15.83
N THR A 259 -8.54 -6.03 -15.77
CA THR A 259 -9.94 -6.37 -16.10
C THR A 259 -10.65 -7.05 -14.93
N SER A 260 -11.98 -7.13 -15.00
CA SER A 260 -12.83 -7.80 -14.01
C SER A 260 -12.62 -9.31 -13.98
N GLU A 261 -12.35 -9.95 -15.12
CA GLU A 261 -12.06 -11.39 -15.16
C GLU A 261 -10.78 -11.69 -14.38
N ILE A 262 -9.69 -10.94 -14.65
CA ILE A 262 -8.41 -11.11 -13.96
C ILE A 262 -8.54 -10.80 -12.47
N ALA A 263 -9.29 -9.74 -12.12
CA ALA A 263 -9.56 -9.41 -10.72
C ALA A 263 -10.28 -10.55 -9.97
N THR A 264 -11.25 -11.19 -10.62
CA THR A 264 -12.03 -12.29 -10.03
C THR A 264 -11.21 -13.57 -9.94
N GLU A 265 -10.49 -13.92 -11.01
CA GLU A 265 -9.69 -15.14 -11.09
C GLU A 265 -8.47 -15.09 -10.15
N ALA A 266 -7.74 -13.98 -10.11
CA ALA A 266 -6.54 -13.85 -9.28
C ALA A 266 -6.84 -13.72 -7.78
N HIS A 267 -8.00 -13.14 -7.42
CA HIS A 267 -8.25 -12.68 -6.05
C HIS A 267 -9.53 -13.22 -5.40
N SER A 268 -10.29 -14.11 -6.07
CA SER A 268 -11.43 -14.84 -5.47
C SER A 268 -11.08 -15.58 -4.17
N HIS A 269 -9.80 -15.81 -3.89
CA HIS A 269 -9.30 -16.41 -2.64
C HIS A 269 -8.56 -15.44 -1.70
N LEU A 270 -8.21 -14.21 -2.15
CA LEU A 270 -7.31 -13.28 -1.43
C LEU A 270 -7.99 -11.97 -0.96
N GLY A 271 -9.24 -11.74 -1.35
CA GLY A 271 -10.02 -10.56 -0.94
C GLY A 271 -10.51 -9.73 -2.12
N ALA A 272 -11.17 -8.61 -1.83
CA ALA A 272 -11.72 -7.71 -2.83
C ALA A 272 -10.63 -7.12 -3.76
N SER A 273 -10.91 -7.08 -5.06
CA SER A 273 -10.00 -6.54 -6.09
C SER A 273 -10.70 -5.57 -7.02
N MET A 274 -10.08 -4.41 -7.27
CA MET A 274 -10.62 -3.42 -8.21
C MET A 274 -10.20 -3.71 -9.66
N SER A 275 -11.15 -3.67 -10.60
CA SER A 275 -10.82 -3.61 -12.04
C SER A 275 -10.51 -2.16 -12.44
N GLN A 276 -9.35 -1.93 -13.07
CA GLN A 276 -8.94 -0.61 -13.54
C GLN A 276 -9.86 -0.09 -14.66
N HIS A 277 -10.14 -0.91 -15.68
CA HIS A 277 -11.08 -0.52 -16.76
C HIS A 277 -12.50 -0.35 -16.22
N GLY A 278 -12.95 -1.24 -15.33
CA GLY A 278 -14.27 -1.08 -14.73
C GLY A 278 -14.36 0.17 -13.85
N ALA A 279 -13.31 0.55 -13.12
CA ALA A 279 -13.25 1.82 -12.40
C ALA A 279 -13.37 3.02 -13.35
N GLN A 280 -12.69 2.98 -14.50
CA GLN A 280 -12.82 3.99 -15.55
C GLN A 280 -14.25 4.07 -16.10
N GLU A 281 -14.88 2.94 -16.40
CA GLU A 281 -16.27 2.91 -16.88
C GLU A 281 -17.26 3.49 -15.87
N LEU A 282 -17.11 3.13 -14.60
CA LEU A 282 -17.95 3.66 -13.52
C LEU A 282 -17.76 5.17 -13.37
N ALA A 283 -16.52 5.65 -13.45
CA ALA A 283 -16.22 7.07 -13.42
C ALA A 283 -16.83 7.82 -14.62
N MET A 284 -16.81 7.22 -15.82
CA MET A 284 -17.48 7.78 -17.01
C MET A 284 -19.01 7.81 -16.86
N LYS A 285 -19.60 6.89 -16.09
CA LYS A 285 -21.02 6.89 -15.70
C LYS A 285 -21.34 7.91 -14.58
N GLY A 286 -20.36 8.71 -14.15
CA GLY A 286 -20.53 9.81 -13.20
C GLY A 286 -20.25 9.45 -11.74
N LEU A 287 -19.85 8.20 -11.45
CA LEU A 287 -19.53 7.81 -10.08
C LEU A 287 -18.26 8.50 -9.57
N LYS A 288 -18.29 8.85 -8.29
CA LYS A 288 -17.13 9.37 -7.56
C LYS A 288 -16.23 8.22 -7.09
N PHE A 289 -14.96 8.54 -6.83
CA PHE A 289 -13.95 7.55 -6.46
C PHE A 289 -14.36 6.69 -5.26
N ASN A 290 -15.02 7.27 -4.25
CA ASN A 290 -15.51 6.58 -3.06
C ASN A 290 -16.64 5.59 -3.40
N GLU A 291 -17.52 5.93 -4.34
CA GLU A 291 -18.57 5.03 -4.82
C GLU A 291 -17.99 3.89 -5.64
N ILE A 292 -16.98 4.17 -6.48
CA ILE A 292 -16.24 3.16 -7.24
C ILE A 292 -15.59 2.16 -6.28
N LEU A 293 -14.85 2.65 -5.28
CA LEU A 293 -14.21 1.82 -4.26
C LEU A 293 -15.23 0.98 -3.49
N GLY A 294 -16.37 1.56 -3.10
CA GLY A 294 -17.44 0.84 -2.40
C GLY A 294 -18.05 -0.32 -3.19
N ARG A 295 -17.97 -0.29 -4.53
CA ARG A 295 -18.41 -1.43 -5.37
C ARG A 295 -17.41 -2.58 -5.40
N TYR A 296 -16.12 -2.27 -5.40
CA TYR A 296 -15.09 -3.30 -5.49
C TYR A 296 -14.70 -3.86 -4.13
N TYR A 297 -14.66 -3.03 -3.09
CA TYR A 297 -14.24 -3.38 -1.74
C TYR A 297 -15.44 -3.41 -0.79
N VAL A 298 -16.36 -4.33 -1.02
CA VAL A 298 -17.59 -4.46 -0.23
C VAL A 298 -17.26 -4.66 1.25
N GLY A 299 -17.83 -3.81 2.11
CA GLY A 299 -17.62 -3.83 3.56
C GLY A 299 -16.39 -3.03 4.03
N ALA A 300 -15.52 -2.59 3.12
CA ALA A 300 -14.46 -1.65 3.46
C ALA A 300 -15.03 -0.21 3.54
N SER A 301 -14.39 0.61 4.37
CA SER A 301 -14.65 2.04 4.50
C SER A 301 -13.39 2.85 4.19
N LEU A 302 -13.57 4.15 3.93
CA LEU A 302 -12.45 5.07 3.81
C LEU A 302 -11.98 5.51 5.20
N ALA A 303 -10.69 5.39 5.46
CA ALA A 303 -10.01 5.97 6.60
C ALA A 303 -8.97 7.01 6.13
N ARG A 304 -8.50 7.84 7.06
CA ARG A 304 -7.49 8.87 6.78
C ARG A 304 -6.28 8.70 7.71
N LEU A 305 -5.07 8.76 7.14
CA LEU A 305 -3.81 8.84 7.89
C LEU A 305 -3.71 10.19 8.63
N LYS A 306 -3.21 10.22 9.87
CA LYS A 306 -2.86 11.52 10.49
C LYS A 306 -1.71 12.19 9.74
N THR A 307 -1.79 13.50 9.68
CA THR A 307 -0.69 14.41 9.39
C THR A 307 -0.46 15.28 10.62
N ASN A 308 0.79 15.59 10.97
CA ASN A 308 1.14 16.42 12.14
C ASN A 308 0.84 17.92 11.92
N GLU A 309 -0.33 18.25 11.38
CA GLU A 309 -0.78 19.63 11.24
C GLU A 309 -2.13 19.76 11.97
N ASN A 310 -2.02 20.01 13.28
CA ASN A 310 -3.06 20.29 14.29
C ASN A 310 -4.14 19.23 14.55
#